data_AF-A0A382Q7A5-F1
#
_entry.id   AF-A0A382Q7A5-F1
#
_cell.length_a   1.000
_cell.length_b   1.000
_cell.length_c   1.000
_cell.angle_alpha   90.00
_cell.angle_beta   90.00
_cell.angle_gamma   90.00
#
_symmetry.space_group_name_H-M   'P 1'
#
loop_
_entity.id
_entity.type
_entity.pdbx_description
1 polymer ?
#
loop_
_entity_poly.entity_id
_entity_poly.type
_entity_poly.pdbx_seq_one_letter_code
_entity_poly.pdbx_strand_id
1 'polypeptide(L)' 'MAEGLFEITDGSFDSDVIRSDLPVLVDFWAAWCGPCKAIAPVIQEIAIEYSGKVKVGKVDV' A
#
# COMPACT_ATOMS: atom_id res chain seq x y z
N MET A 1 -9.40 -6.80 -5.82
CA MET A 1 -8.03 -6.69 -5.29
C MET A 1 -7.14 -6.41 -6.48
N ALA A 2 -6.42 -5.29 -6.47
CA ALA A 2 -5.48 -4.96 -7.55
C ALA A 2 -4.18 -5.76 -7.34
N GLU A 3 -3.63 -6.34 -8.40
CA GLU A 3 -2.37 -7.07 -8.34
C GLU A 3 -1.25 -6.18 -7.76
N GLY A 4 -0.42 -6.75 -6.88
CA GLY A 4 0.71 -6.07 -6.26
C GLY A 4 0.40 -5.27 -4.98
N LEU A 5 -0.87 -5.04 -4.64
CA LEU A 5 -1.27 -4.31 -3.42
C LEU A 5 -1.80 -5.24 -2.34
N PHE A 6 -1.31 -5.06 -1.11
CA PHE A 6 -1.81 -5.76 0.06
C PHE A 6 -2.43 -4.80 1.08
N GLU A 7 -3.37 -5.32 1.86
CA GLU A 7 -4.00 -4.59 2.95
C GLU A 7 -3.14 -4.68 4.20
N ILE A 8 -2.92 -3.55 4.86
CA ILE A 8 -2.22 -3.44 6.13
C ILE A 8 -3.26 -3.05 7.17
N THR A 9 -3.26 -3.78 8.28
CA THR A 9 -4.11 -3.50 9.43
C THR A 9 -3.25 -3.05 10.60
N ASP A 10 -3.86 -2.46 11.63
CA ASP A 10 -3.15 -2.14 12.87
C ASP A 10 -2.45 -3.36 13.48
N GLY A 11 -3.09 -4.53 13.41
CA GLY A 11 -2.53 -5.79 13.93
C GLY A 11 -1.39 -6.36 13.11
N SER A 12 -1.26 -5.96 11.83
CA SER A 12 -0.23 -6.45 10.93
C SER A 12 0.86 -5.42 10.61
N PHE A 13 0.71 -4.17 11.07
CA PHE A 13 1.64 -3.08 10.76
C PHE A 13 3.08 -3.37 11.18
N ASP A 14 3.29 -3.95 12.37
CA ASP A 14 4.63 -4.32 12.84
C ASP A 14 5.29 -5.35 11.90
N SER A 15 4.58 -6.43 11.57
CA SER A 15 5.12 -7.50 10.72
C SER A 15 5.26 -7.06 9.26
N ASP A 16 4.29 -6.32 8.74
CA ASP A 16 4.17 -6.04 7.31
C ASP A 16 4.96 -4.81 6.87
N VAL A 17 5.16 -3.86 7.78
CA VAL A 17 5.82 -2.56 7.54
C VAL A 17 7.12 -2.44 8.31
N ILE A 18 7.07 -2.51 9.65
CA ILE A 18 8.25 -2.21 10.49
C ILE A 18 9.34 -3.27 10.34
N ARG A 19 8.95 -4.54 10.24
CA ARG A 19 9.86 -5.69 10.14
C ARG A 19 10.06 -6.19 8.71
N SER A 20 9.64 -5.42 7.71
CA SER A 20 9.77 -5.80 6.30
C SER A 20 11.22 -5.80 5.83
N ASP A 21 11.62 -6.83 5.10
CA ASP A 21 12.94 -6.94 4.47
C ASP A 21 13.11 -5.98 3.27
N LEU A 22 12.00 -5.53 2.69
CA LEU A 22 11.97 -4.55 1.61
C LEU A 22 11.41 -3.21 2.11
N PRO A 23 11.84 -2.07 1.54
CA PRO A 23 11.16 -0.79 1.76
C PRO A 23 9.66 -0.90 1.48
N VAL A 24 8.85 -0.24 2.31
CA VAL A 24 7.39 -0.30 2.22
C VAL A 24 6.81 1.08 1.94
N LEU A 25 6.07 1.21 0.85
CA LEU A 25 5.22 2.36 0.56
C LEU A 25 3.83 2.09 1.14
N VAL A 26 3.39 2.92 2.08
CA VAL A 26 2.08 2.81 2.72
C VAL A 26 1.15 3.91 2.22
N ASP A 27 0.06 3.52 1.57
CA ASP A 27 -1.04 4.39 1.15
C ASP A 27 -2.08 4.46 2.28
N PHE A 28 -2.02 5.52 3.09
CA PHE A 28 -3.05 5.84 4.06
C PHE A 28 -4.21 6.52 3.35
N TRP A 29 -5.33 5.81 3.25
CA TRP A 29 -6.48 6.22 2.43
C TRP A 29 -7.78 6.08 3.22
N ALA A 30 -8.87 6.62 2.66
CA ALA A 30 -10.21 6.38 3.19
C ALA A 30 -11.26 6.41 2.09
N ALA A 31 -12.38 5.71 2.30
CA ALA A 31 -13.48 5.65 1.33
C ALA A 31 -14.12 7.03 1.03
N TRP A 32 -14.00 7.98 1.96
CA TRP A 32 -14.50 9.36 1.81
C TRP A 32 -13.43 10.32 1.26
N CYS A 33 -12.18 9.89 1.11
CA CYS A 33 -11.09 10.71 0.60
C CYS A 33 -11.11 10.77 -0.94
N GLY A 34 -11.63 11.88 -1.48
CA GLY A 34 -11.65 12.14 -2.93
C GLY A 34 -10.26 12.09 -3.59
N PRO A 35 -9.26 12.84 -3.08
CA PRO A 35 -7.90 12.81 -3.62
C PRO A 35 -7.26 11.42 -3.61
N CYS A 36 -7.48 10.63 -2.56
CA CYS A 36 -6.94 9.27 -2.44
C CYS A 36 -7.43 8.36 -3.58
N LYS A 37 -8.70 8.49 -3.97
CA LYS A 37 -9.26 7.73 -5.11
C LYS A 37 -8.62 8.12 -6.44
N ALA A 38 -8.27 9.40 -6.61
CA ALA A 38 -7.66 9.89 -7.83
C ALA A 38 -6.23 9.36 -8.03
N ILE A 39 -5.47 9.17 -6.95
CA ILE A 39 -4.08 8.66 -7.00
C ILE A 39 -4.00 7.12 -6.99
N ALA A 40 -5.07 6.43 -6.58
CA ALA A 40 -5.11 4.97 -6.50
C ALA A 40 -4.58 4.21 -7.73
N PRO A 41 -4.87 4.59 -9.01
CA PRO A 41 -4.30 3.91 -10.17
C PRO A 41 -2.78 4.10 -10.29
N VAL A 42 -2.25 5.27 -9.92
CA VAL A 42 -0.79 5.51 -9.93
C VAL A 42 -0.10 4.64 -8.86
N ILE A 43 -0.72 4.49 -7.69
CA ILE A 43 -0.21 3.60 -6.64
C ILE A 43 -0.22 2.13 -7.09
N GLN A 44 -1.23 1.72 -7.88
CA GLN A 44 -1.27 0.38 -8.49
C GLN A 44 -0.14 0.16 -9.49
N GLU A 45 0.12 1.14 -10.36
CA GLU A 45 1.22 1.07 -11.32
C GLU A 45 2.58 0.95 -10.61
N ILE A 46 2.80 1.74 -9.55
CA ILE A 46 4.02 1.65 -8.73
C ILE A 46 4.19 0.25 -8.12
N ALA A 47 3.11 -0.35 -7.62
CA ALA A 47 3.16 -1.69 -7.03
C ALA A 47 3.62 -2.76 -8.04
N ILE A 48 3.27 -2.60 -9.32
CA ILE A 48 3.67 -3.49 -10.40
C ILE A 48 5.11 -3.20 -10.82
N GLU A 49 5.44 -1.94 -11.13
CA GLU A 49 6.75 -1.54 -11.64
C GLU A 49 7.89 -1.80 -10.65
N TYR A 50 7.61 -1.68 -9.35
CA TYR A 50 8.60 -1.88 -8.28
C TYR A 50 8.46 -3.24 -7.60
N SER A 51 7.73 -4.19 -8.20
CA SER A 51 7.61 -5.55 -7.68
C SER A 51 8.98 -6.17 -7.38
N GLY A 52 9.12 -6.76 -6.19
CA GLY A 52 10.36 -7.34 -5.69
C GLY A 52 11.41 -6.33 -5.21
N LYS A 53 11.18 -5.02 -5.36
CA LYS A 53 12.06 -3.95 -4.85
C LYS A 53 11.42 -3.15 -3.73
N VAL A 54 10.11 -2.87 -3.84
CA VAL A 54 9.32 -2.15 -2.86
C VAL A 54 8.02 -2.91 -2.63
N LYS A 55 7.62 -3.04 -1.36
CA LYS A 55 6.30 -3.53 -0.99
C LYS A 55 5.32 -2.35 -0.98
N VAL A 56 4.17 -2.47 -1.64
CA VAL A 56 3.15 -1.42 -1.64
C VAL A 56 1.89 -1.94 -0.95
N GLY A 57 1.48 -1.27 0.12
CA GLY A 57 0.31 -1.66 0.90
C GLY A 57 -0.57 -0.47 1.28
N LYS A 58 -1.78 -0.77 1.75
CA LYS A 58 -2.81 0.24 2.06
C LYS A 58 -3.30 0.12 3.48
N VAL A 59 -3.50 1.25 4.15
CA VAL A 59 -4.17 1.34 5.46
C VAL A 59 -5.41 2.20 5.29
N ASP A 60 -6.58 1.65 5.64
CA ASP A 60 -7.83 2.43 5.72
C ASP A 60 -7.87 3.19 7.06
N VAL A 61 -8.19 4.49 7.02
CA VAL A 61 -8.21 5.41 8.19
C VAL A 61 -9.58 6.06 8.46
#